data_AF-A0A932TNH4-F1
#
_entry.id   AF-A0A932TNH4-F1
#
_cell.length_a   1.000
_cell.length_b   1.000
_cell.length_c   1.000
_cell.angle_alpha   90.00
_cell.angle_beta   90.00
_cell.angle_gamma   90.00
#
_symmetry.space_group_name_H-M   'P 1'
#
loop_
_entity.id
_entity.type
_entity.pdbx_description
1 polymer ?
#
loop_
_entity_poly.entity_id
_entity_poly.type
_entity_poly.pdbx_seq_one_letter_code
_entity_poly.pdbx_strand_id
1 'polypeptide(L)'
;MGGMSSEREVSLKTGRKVLAALDPARFEAFAVDPRPRAESTAWLEALAREKVDLAFVALHGRFGEDGTVQGMLEVLGIPYTGSGVLASALA
;
A
#
# COMPACT_ATOMS: atom_id res chain seq x y z
N MET A 1 0.79 -2.51 3.01
CA MET A 1 1.81 -3.43 3.60
C MET A 1 1.56 -4.85 3.11
N GLY A 2 2.45 -5.81 3.37
CA GLY A 2 2.22 -7.21 2.98
C GLY A 2 2.49 -7.49 1.49
N GLY A 3 1.45 -7.84 0.71
CA GLY A 3 1.56 -8.10 -0.73
C GLY A 3 1.96 -9.53 -1.10
N MET A 4 2.34 -9.70 -2.38
CA MET A 4 2.68 -10.98 -3.01
C MET A 4 4.19 -11.23 -3.21
N SER A 5 5.03 -10.23 -2.89
CA SER A 5 6.49 -10.33 -2.99
C SER A 5 7.08 -11.41 -2.08
N SER A 6 8.27 -11.91 -2.43
CA SER A 6 9.12 -12.70 -1.52
C SER A 6 9.48 -11.93 -0.24
N GLU A 7 9.44 -10.59 -0.28
CA GLU A 7 9.74 -9.70 0.84
C GLU A 7 8.50 -9.33 1.67
N ARG A 8 7.44 -10.13 1.57
CA ARG A 8 6.17 -9.92 2.27
C ARG A 8 6.34 -9.67 3.77
N GLU A 9 7.11 -10.51 4.45
CA GLU A 9 7.26 -10.41 5.91
C GLU A 9 7.97 -9.11 6.32
N VAL A 10 8.90 -8.62 5.48
CA VAL A 10 9.52 -7.31 5.65
C VAL A 10 8.47 -6.21 5.49
N SER A 11 7.63 -6.31 4.46
CA SER A 11 6.55 -5.34 4.19
C SER A 11 5.55 -5.27 5.36
N LEU A 12 5.15 -6.41 5.92
CA LEU A 12 4.29 -6.46 7.11
C LEU A 12 4.97 -5.82 8.33
N LYS A 13 6.24 -6.13 8.57
CA LYS A 13 7.00 -5.56 9.69
C LYS A 13 7.12 -4.05 9.58
N THR A 14 7.46 -3.53 8.40
CA THR A 14 7.52 -2.08 8.14
C THR A 14 6.16 -1.45 8.34
N GLY A 15 5.11 -1.97 7.72
CA GLY A 15 3.77 -1.41 7.81
C GLY A 15 3.22 -1.35 9.23
N ARG A 16 3.40 -2.42 10.03
CA ARG A 16 2.97 -2.44 11.44
C ARG A 16 3.71 -1.40 12.28
N LYS A 17 5.01 -1.22 12.07
CA LYS A 17 5.80 -0.20 12.78
C LYS A 17 5.35 1.21 12.44
N VAL A 18 5.09 1.49 11.17
CA VAL A 18 4.57 2.80 10.74
C VAL A 18 3.21 3.05 11.37
N LEU A 19 2.28 2.10 11.26
CA LEU A 19 0.93 2.24 11.80
C LEU A 19 0.94 2.49 13.31
N ALA A 20 1.78 1.77 14.06
CA ALA A 20 1.91 1.94 15.51
C ALA A 20 2.56 3.28 15.94
N ALA A 21 3.27 3.95 15.03
CA ALA A 21 3.95 5.22 15.29
C ALA A 21 3.12 6.45 14.87
N LEU A 22 1.99 6.26 14.17
CA LEU A 22 1.12 7.37 13.80
C LEU A 22 0.40 7.93 15.02
N ASP A 23 0.29 9.25 15.08
CA ASP A 23 -0.46 9.96 16.11
C ASP A 23 -1.98 9.81 15.84
N PRO A 24 -2.73 9.11 16.70
CA PRO A 24 -4.16 8.87 16.48
C PRO A 24 -5.01 10.13 16.63
N ALA A 25 -4.47 11.21 17.20
CA ALA A 25 -5.16 12.50 17.24
C ALA A 25 -5.07 13.25 15.89
N ARG A 26 -4.15 12.83 15.00
CA ARG A 26 -3.89 13.49 13.71
C ARG A 26 -4.25 12.64 12.50
N PHE A 27 -4.22 11.32 12.63
CA PHE A 27 -4.44 10.40 11.53
C PHE A 27 -5.41 9.28 11.93
N GLU A 28 -6.43 9.09 11.11
CA GLU A 28 -7.20 7.86 11.08
C GLU A 28 -6.56 6.94 10.04
N ALA A 29 -5.99 5.82 10.48
CA ALA A 29 -5.22 4.94 9.62
C ALA A 29 -5.61 3.48 9.83
N PHE A 30 -5.68 2.74 8.74
CA PHE A 30 -5.96 1.30 8.74
C PHE A 30 -4.96 0.55 7.86
N ALA A 31 -4.75 -0.73 8.18
CA ALA A 31 -3.84 -1.58 7.42
C ALA A 31 -4.54 -2.16 6.18
N VAL A 32 -3.85 -2.10 5.03
CA VAL A 32 -4.25 -2.76 3.79
C VAL A 32 -3.16 -3.73 3.34
N ASP A 33 -3.56 -4.98 3.07
CA ASP A 33 -2.73 -6.03 2.48
C ASP A 33 -3.28 -6.37 1.08
N PRO A 34 -2.69 -5.83 0.00
CA PRO A 34 -3.23 -5.95 -1.36
C PRO A 34 -2.86 -7.29 -2.00
N ARG A 35 -2.93 -8.38 -1.23
CA ARG A 35 -2.74 -9.73 -1.72
C ARG A 35 -4.10 -10.27 -2.19
N PRO A 36 -4.28 -10.56 -3.48
CA PRO A 36 -5.45 -11.29 -3.94
C PRO A 36 -5.56 -12.61 -3.18
N ARG A 37 -6.71 -12.84 -2.55
CA ARG A 37 -7.12 -14.17 -2.08
C ARG A 37 -8.21 -14.66 -3.02
N ALA A 38 -8.30 -15.97 -3.20
CA ALA A 38 -9.07 -16.65 -4.25
C ALA A 38 -10.47 -16.08 -4.55
N GLU A 39 -11.13 -15.44 -3.58
CA GLU A 39 -12.46 -14.82 -3.76
C GLU A 39 -12.64 -13.46 -3.05
N SER A 40 -11.55 -12.75 -2.72
CA SER A 40 -11.69 -11.50 -1.95
C SER A 40 -10.81 -10.37 -2.47
N THR A 41 -11.49 -9.35 -2.99
CA THR A 41 -11.01 -7.99 -3.23
C THR A 41 -11.45 -7.05 -2.11
N ALA A 42 -11.74 -7.55 -0.91
CA ALA A 42 -12.23 -6.73 0.20
C ALA A 42 -11.32 -5.53 0.53
N TRP A 43 -10.02 -5.66 0.22
CA TRP A 43 -9.07 -4.56 0.36
C TRP A 43 -9.34 -3.42 -0.64
N LEU A 44 -9.79 -3.69 -1.86
CA LEU A 44 -10.23 -2.67 -2.83
C LEU A 44 -11.51 -1.99 -2.37
N GLU A 45 -12.46 -2.77 -1.83
CA GLU A 45 -13.70 -2.22 -1.26
C GLU A 45 -13.41 -1.30 -0.07
N ALA A 46 -12.44 -1.66 0.78
CA ALA A 46 -11.97 -0.81 1.87
C ALA A 46 -11.38 0.51 1.34
N LEU A 47 -10.56 0.47 0.29
CA LEU A 47 -10.03 1.69 -0.32
C LEU A 47 -11.15 2.58 -0.91
N ALA A 48 -12.16 1.98 -1.54
CA ALA A 48 -13.27 2.71 -2.14
C ALA A 48 -14.24 3.31 -1.10
N ARG A 49 -14.51 2.60 0.00
CA ARG A 49 -15.48 3.03 1.02
C ARG A 49 -14.94 4.14 1.91
N GLU A 50 -13.67 4.04 2.32
CA GLU A 50 -13.11 4.90 3.38
C GLU A 50 -12.64 6.27 2.87
N LYS A 51 -12.82 6.61 1.58
CA LYS A 51 -12.37 7.87 0.96
C LYS A 51 -10.93 8.23 1.36
N VAL A 52 -10.00 7.34 1.05
CA VAL A 52 -8.59 7.46 1.45
C VAL A 52 -7.95 8.74 0.91
N ASP A 53 -7.49 9.62 1.80
CA ASP A 53 -6.79 10.86 1.44
C ASP A 53 -5.34 10.61 0.96
N LEU A 54 -4.70 9.57 1.49
CA LEU A 54 -3.30 9.21 1.20
C LEU A 54 -3.03 7.73 1.47
N ALA A 55 -2.33 7.08 0.54
CA ALA A 55 -1.78 5.74 0.73
C ALA A 55 -0.30 5.80 1.14
N PHE A 56 0.02 5.29 2.34
CA PHE A 56 1.40 5.04 2.73
C PHE A 56 1.86 3.68 2.18
N VAL A 57 2.81 3.68 1.24
CA VAL A 57 3.29 2.46 0.58
C VAL A 57 4.40 1.81 1.42
N ALA A 58 4.04 0.75 2.15
CA ALA A 58 4.96 -0.11 2.89
C ALA A 58 5.05 -1.51 2.24
N LEU A 59 5.34 -1.55 0.94
CA LEU A 59 5.52 -2.78 0.15
C LEU A 59 6.96 -2.81 -0.39
N HIS A 60 7.61 -3.98 -0.31
CA HIS A 60 8.98 -4.20 -0.80
C HIS A 60 9.00 -5.24 -1.93
N GLY A 61 9.94 -5.06 -2.85
CA GLY A 61 10.17 -5.92 -4.00
C GLY A 61 9.08 -5.85 -5.06
N ARG A 62 8.90 -6.95 -5.80
CA ARG A 62 7.94 -7.03 -6.91
C ARG A 62 6.53 -6.68 -6.44
N PHE A 63 5.82 -5.91 -7.27
CA PHE A 63 4.52 -5.27 -7.02
C PHE A 63 4.52 -4.10 -6.03
N GLY A 64 5.56 -3.92 -5.22
CA GLY A 64 5.68 -2.82 -4.25
C GLY A 64 6.56 -1.67 -4.75
N GLU A 65 7.69 -2.01 -5.35
CA GLU A 65 8.75 -1.07 -5.73
C GLU A 65 8.97 -0.99 -7.25
N ASP A 66 8.23 -1.77 -8.04
CA ASP A 66 8.40 -1.91 -9.50
C ASP A 66 7.40 -1.08 -10.34
N GLY A 67 6.62 -0.20 -9.69
CA GLY A 67 5.63 0.66 -10.35
C GLY A 67 4.23 0.06 -10.38
N THR A 68 4.02 -1.20 -9.97
CA THR A 68 2.68 -1.83 -10.06
C THR A 68 1.66 -1.16 -9.13
N VAL A 69 1.95 -1.07 -7.83
CA VAL A 69 1.00 -0.47 -6.87
C VAL A 69 0.83 1.02 -7.12
N GLN A 70 1.88 1.69 -7.58
CA GLN A 70 1.89 3.09 -7.98
C GLN A 70 0.89 3.32 -9.11
N GLY A 71 0.94 2.51 -10.17
CA GLY A 71 0.04 2.63 -11.31
C GLY A 71 -1.42 2.39 -10.92
N MET A 72 -1.68 1.44 -10.01
CA MET A 72 -3.01 1.26 -9.46
C MET A 72 -3.50 2.49 -8.70
N LEU A 73 -2.66 3.08 -7.83
CA LEU A 73 -3.02 4.26 -7.04
C LEU A 73 -3.24 5.49 -7.93
N GLU A 74 -2.45 5.67 -8.99
CA GLU A 74 -2.67 6.71 -10.01
C GLU A 74 -4.03 6.55 -10.71
N VAL A 75 -4.39 5.33 -11.12
CA VAL A 75 -5.70 5.05 -11.74
C VAL A 75 -6.85 5.35 -10.78
N LEU A 76 -6.69 5.01 -9.49
CA LEU A 76 -7.68 5.29 -8.46
C LEU A 76 -7.71 6.76 -8.02
N GLY A 77 -6.77 7.59 -8.47
CA GLY A 77 -6.64 8.98 -8.05
C GLY A 77 -6.28 9.14 -6.57
N ILE A 78 -5.66 8.13 -5.96
CA ILE A 78 -5.28 8.13 -4.54
C ILE A 78 -3.83 8.62 -4.42
N PRO A 79 -3.57 9.77 -3.77
CA PRO A 79 -2.20 10.23 -3.50
C PRO A 79 -1.43 9.19 -2.69
N TYR A 80 -0.12 9.08 -2.89
CA TYR A 80 0.68 8.09 -2.17
C TYR A 80 2.12 8.54 -1.91
N THR A 81 2.78 7.88 -0.95
CA THR A 81 4.16 8.18 -0.56
C THR A 81 5.17 7.47 -1.46
N GLY A 82 6.32 8.11 -1.73
CA GLY A 82 7.45 7.51 -2.42
C GLY A 82 7.55 7.90 -3.89
N SER A 83 8.17 7.03 -4.69
CA SER A 83 8.47 7.27 -6.10
C SER A 83 7.25 7.11 -7.02
N GLY A 84 7.23 7.87 -8.13
CA GLY A 84 6.27 7.69 -9.24
C GLY A 84 6.45 6.37 -9.98
N VAL A 85 5.47 5.98 -10.81
CA VAL A 85 5.49 4.72 -11.59
C VAL A 85 6.81 4.51 -12.33
N LEU A 86 7.25 5.50 -13.11
CA LEU A 86 8.47 5.39 -13.92
C LEU A 86 9.72 5.21 -13.06
N ALA A 87 9.84 5.99 -11.99
CA ALA A 87 11.01 5.93 -11.10
C ALA A 87 11.09 4.59 -10.36
N SER A 88 9.95 4.03 -9.96
CA SER A 88 9.87 2.69 -9.39
C SER A 88 10.22 1.60 -10.40
N ALA A 89 9.71 1.68 -11.64
CA ALA A 89 9.99 0.67 -12.67
C ALA A 89 11.47 0.59 -13.12
N LEU A 90 12.26 1.63 -12.84
CA LEU A 90 13.69 1.71 -13.17
C LEU A 90 14.62 1.23 -12.05
N ALA A 91 14.08 0.91 -10.87
CA ALA A 91 14.84 0.52 -9.69
C ALA A 91 15.44 -0.90 -9.78
#